data_AF-A0A3A4B782-F1
#
_entry.id   AF-A0A3A4B782-F1
#
_cell.length_a   1.000
_cell.length_b   1.000
_cell.length_c   1.000
_cell.angle_alpha   90.00
_cell.angle_beta   90.00
_cell.angle_gamma   90.00
#
_symmetry.space_group_name_H-M   'P 1'
#
loop_
_entity.id
_entity.type
_entity.pdbx_description
1 polymer ?
#
loop_
_entity_poly.entity_id
_entity_poly.type
_entity_poly.pdbx_seq_one_letter_code
_entity_poly.pdbx_strand_id
1 'polypeptide(L)'
;MFREALIAGLAAGAAATLLSAPAHAATYTYPDTHYVEADELVRNLNTLSWPGQATYNSYADGTPQVTWGTDGVPTSYRNRSRCASFVTQVLKHSYSWATTSYFQTSFGSASPFAGDYYDTIRTASVSDHFARIGSVSILRRGDIIAIKYAGGGDTGEATGHVMIVQDKHLYDRDGDPATTEWAVRVIDSTSNPHGAAKTAGPNSPYLSYPDTRSVPDFDVVDDNEEYDGAGRGWIFIQTVDNRPTGHWWGANESAFHPVSTRPMALGRILE
;
A
#
# COMPACT_ATOMS: atom_id res chain seq x y z
N MET A 1 -81.01 -21.69 48.78
CA MET A 1 -79.70 -21.39 49.40
C MET A 1 -78.64 -22.08 48.56
N PHE A 2 -77.52 -21.39 48.31
CA PHE A 2 -76.35 -21.70 47.46
C PHE A 2 -76.18 -20.81 46.21
N ARG A 3 -75.23 -19.88 46.42
CA ARG A 3 -74.28 -19.10 45.59
C ARG A 3 -74.21 -19.32 44.07
N GLU A 4 -73.97 -18.23 43.35
CA GLU A 4 -72.78 -17.96 42.47
C GLU A 4 -73.00 -16.58 41.78
N ALA A 5 -72.22 -15.52 42.02
CA ALA A 5 -70.81 -15.21 41.73
C ALA A 5 -70.62 -14.42 40.41
N LEU A 6 -70.08 -13.21 40.56
CA LEU A 6 -69.82 -12.17 39.58
C LEU A 6 -68.47 -12.42 38.89
N ILE A 7 -68.37 -12.27 37.56
CA ILE A 7 -67.09 -12.01 36.87
C ILE A 7 -67.31 -10.91 35.83
N ALA A 8 -66.77 -9.72 36.10
CA ALA A 8 -66.63 -8.63 35.14
C ALA A 8 -65.18 -8.65 34.61
N GLY A 9 -65.03 -8.76 33.28
CA GLY A 9 -63.74 -8.75 32.61
C GLY A 9 -63.20 -7.32 32.44
N LEU A 10 -61.96 -7.10 32.87
CA LEU A 10 -61.15 -5.92 32.56
C LEU A 10 -60.27 -6.22 31.34
N ALA A 11 -60.51 -5.52 30.24
CA ALA A 11 -59.59 -5.50 29.10
C ALA A 11 -58.60 -4.33 29.28
N ALA A 12 -57.33 -4.65 29.46
CA ALA A 12 -56.24 -3.68 29.48
C ALA A 12 -55.74 -3.42 28.05
N GLY A 13 -55.84 -2.18 27.58
CA GLY A 13 -55.23 -1.74 26.32
C GLY A 13 -53.75 -1.41 26.52
N ALA A 14 -52.87 -2.14 25.84
CA ALA A 14 -51.44 -1.83 25.78
C ALA A 14 -51.16 -0.81 24.68
N ALA A 15 -50.67 0.38 25.04
CA ALA A 15 -50.16 1.37 24.11
C ALA A 15 -48.73 0.97 23.69
N ALA A 16 -48.53 0.65 22.42
CA ALA A 16 -47.21 0.38 21.86
C ALA A 16 -46.48 1.72 21.61
N THR A 17 -45.42 1.98 22.36
CA THR A 17 -44.46 3.05 22.06
C THR A 17 -43.59 2.61 20.90
N LEU A 18 -43.77 3.24 19.73
CA LEU A 18 -42.87 3.09 18.59
C LEU A 18 -41.49 3.67 18.97
N LEU A 19 -40.52 2.80 19.22
CA LEU A 19 -39.12 3.18 19.34
C LEU A 19 -38.64 3.65 17.96
N SER A 20 -38.28 4.92 17.86
CA SER A 20 -37.59 5.49 16.71
C SER A 20 -36.30 4.70 16.45
N ALA A 21 -36.15 4.17 15.23
CA ALA A 21 -34.91 3.53 14.80
C ALA A 21 -33.74 4.54 14.88
N PRO A 22 -32.53 4.11 15.29
CA PRO A 22 -31.39 5.01 15.38
C PRO A 22 -31.05 5.57 13.99
N ALA A 23 -30.53 6.80 14.03
CA ALA A 23 -30.12 7.60 12.89
C ALA A 23 -29.16 6.86 11.95
N HIS A 24 -29.14 7.31 10.70
CA HIS A 24 -28.35 6.79 9.59
C HIS A 24 -26.95 6.36 10.02
N ALA A 25 -26.58 5.12 9.73
CA ALA A 25 -25.19 4.71 9.72
C ALA A 25 -24.48 5.62 8.72
N ALA A 26 -23.62 6.52 9.22
CA ALA A 26 -22.73 7.28 8.36
C ALA A 26 -21.99 6.29 7.48
N THR A 27 -22.10 6.45 6.16
CA THR A 27 -21.31 5.66 5.20
C THR A 27 -19.85 5.92 5.49
N TYR A 28 -19.18 4.97 6.16
CA TYR A 28 -17.74 4.96 6.29
C TYR A 28 -17.17 4.88 4.88
N THR A 29 -16.65 6.00 4.40
CA THR A 29 -15.90 6.05 3.14
C THR A 29 -14.50 5.60 3.47
N TYR A 30 -14.06 4.55 2.81
CA TYR A 30 -12.71 4.05 2.96
C TYR A 30 -11.74 5.14 2.47
N PRO A 31 -10.81 5.63 3.30
CA PRO A 31 -9.91 6.69 2.90
C PRO A 31 -8.81 6.14 1.98
N ASP A 32 -9.00 6.28 0.66
CA ASP A 32 -7.99 5.98 -0.35
C ASP A 32 -7.47 7.24 -1.04
N THR A 33 -7.73 8.44 -0.48
CA THR A 33 -7.26 9.73 -1.01
C THR A 33 -5.77 9.70 -1.36
N HIS A 34 -4.92 9.22 -0.46
CA HIS A 34 -3.49 9.10 -0.74
C HIS A 34 -3.13 8.12 -1.87
N TYR A 35 -3.92 7.07 -2.09
CA TYR A 35 -3.75 6.27 -3.29
C TYR A 35 -4.12 7.08 -4.54
N VAL A 36 -5.23 7.82 -4.53
CA VAL A 36 -5.65 8.64 -5.67
C VAL A 36 -4.57 9.66 -6.02
N GLU A 37 -4.01 10.33 -5.02
CA GLU A 37 -2.93 11.31 -5.21
C GLU A 37 -1.64 10.68 -5.74
N ALA A 38 -1.25 9.50 -5.22
CA ALA A 38 -0.11 8.76 -5.75
C ALA A 38 -0.35 8.27 -7.19
N ASP A 39 -1.57 7.79 -7.46
CA ASP A 39 -1.99 7.28 -8.76
C ASP A 39 -1.95 8.38 -9.83
N GLU A 40 -2.48 9.57 -9.51
CA GLU A 40 -2.43 10.74 -10.40
C GLU A 40 -0.99 11.11 -10.75
N LEU A 41 -0.13 11.24 -9.73
CA LEU A 41 1.27 11.62 -9.93
C LEU A 41 1.98 10.61 -10.84
N VAL A 42 1.88 9.31 -10.53
CA VAL A 42 2.58 8.29 -11.31
C VAL A 42 1.95 8.10 -12.69
N ARG A 43 0.62 8.22 -12.81
CA ARG A 43 -0.08 8.16 -14.12
C ARG A 43 0.39 9.29 -15.03
N ASN A 44 0.49 10.53 -14.53
CA ASN A 44 0.97 11.64 -15.33
C ASN A 44 2.45 11.47 -15.70
N LEU A 45 3.33 11.13 -14.75
CA LEU A 45 4.74 10.90 -15.06
C LEU A 45 4.94 9.79 -16.11
N ASN A 46 4.18 8.69 -16.02
CA ASN A 46 4.25 7.56 -16.95
C ASN A 46 3.72 7.86 -18.37
N THR A 47 3.16 9.05 -18.63
CA THR A 47 2.87 9.47 -20.02
C THR A 47 4.11 9.94 -20.78
N LEU A 48 5.20 10.23 -20.06
CA LEU A 48 6.51 10.48 -20.65
C LEU A 48 7.19 9.14 -20.91
N SER A 49 7.73 8.95 -22.11
CA SER A 49 8.58 7.79 -22.38
C SER A 49 9.91 7.92 -21.65
N TRP A 50 10.45 6.79 -21.20
CA TRP A 50 11.85 6.69 -20.82
C TRP A 50 12.77 6.81 -22.05
N PRO A 51 13.98 7.37 -21.93
CA PRO A 51 14.59 7.95 -20.73
C PRO A 51 14.09 9.37 -20.38
N GLY A 52 13.24 9.99 -21.19
CA GLY A 52 12.76 11.37 -20.99
C GLY A 52 12.09 11.62 -19.64
N GLN A 53 11.39 10.62 -19.10
CA GLN A 53 10.78 10.65 -17.78
C GLN A 53 11.80 10.89 -16.64
N ALA A 54 13.07 10.50 -16.80
CA ALA A 54 14.12 10.61 -15.76
C ALA A 54 14.42 12.05 -15.31
N THR A 55 14.09 13.04 -16.14
CA THR A 55 14.23 14.47 -15.79
C THR A 55 13.25 14.91 -14.69
N TYR A 56 12.11 14.21 -14.60
CA TYR A 56 10.98 14.54 -13.72
C TYR A 56 10.76 13.48 -12.65
N ASN A 57 11.27 12.27 -12.83
CA ASN A 57 11.06 11.15 -11.93
C ASN A 57 12.40 10.48 -11.63
N SER A 58 12.83 10.51 -10.37
CA SER A 58 14.04 9.82 -9.97
C SER A 58 14.03 9.39 -8.50
N TYR A 59 14.78 8.32 -8.22
CA TYR A 59 15.09 7.92 -6.87
C TYR A 59 16.31 8.70 -6.38
N ALA A 60 16.16 9.46 -5.30
CA ALA A 60 17.27 10.28 -4.84
C ALA A 60 17.28 10.53 -3.34
N ASP A 61 18.49 10.78 -2.87
CA ASP A 61 18.81 11.12 -1.50
C ASP A 61 18.59 12.61 -1.21
N GLY A 62 18.46 12.94 0.07
CA GLY A 62 18.27 14.31 0.56
C GLY A 62 16.80 14.71 0.71
N THR A 63 16.54 16.01 0.64
CA THR A 63 15.19 16.55 0.80
C THR A 63 14.30 16.11 -0.37
N PRO A 64 13.19 15.41 -0.12
CA PRO A 64 12.29 14.97 -1.20
C PRO A 64 11.68 16.17 -1.91
N GLN A 65 11.56 16.08 -3.23
CA GLN A 65 10.88 17.06 -4.08
C GLN A 65 9.77 16.33 -4.85
N VAL A 66 8.54 16.44 -4.34
CA VAL A 66 7.36 15.84 -4.97
C VAL A 66 6.40 16.97 -5.30
N THR A 67 6.01 17.08 -6.56
CA THR A 67 5.14 18.12 -7.09
C THR A 67 3.98 17.49 -7.82
N TRP A 68 2.78 17.78 -7.34
CA TRP A 68 1.54 17.55 -8.09
C TRP A 68 1.34 18.71 -9.05
N GLY A 69 1.26 18.38 -10.33
CA GLY A 69 1.16 19.32 -11.43
C GLY A 69 -0.29 19.62 -11.81
N THR A 70 -0.49 19.92 -13.09
CA THR A 70 -1.80 20.00 -13.73
C THR A 70 -2.06 18.70 -14.48
N ASP A 71 -3.15 18.00 -14.15
CA ASP A 71 -3.49 16.72 -14.79
C ASP A 71 -3.51 16.85 -16.33
N GLY A 72 -2.87 15.90 -17.00
CA GLY A 72 -2.65 15.92 -18.45
C GLY A 72 -1.44 16.75 -18.90
N VAL A 73 -0.73 17.43 -18.00
CA VAL A 73 0.51 18.18 -18.28
C VAL A 73 1.68 17.51 -17.54
N PRO A 74 2.24 16.42 -18.08
CA PRO A 74 3.18 15.58 -17.31
C PRO A 74 4.46 16.28 -16.87
N THR A 75 4.94 17.25 -17.64
CA THR A 75 6.14 18.04 -17.32
C THR A 75 5.96 19.01 -16.16
N SER A 76 4.72 19.16 -15.65
CA SER A 76 4.42 19.91 -14.43
C SER A 76 4.47 19.07 -13.15
N TYR A 77 4.52 17.73 -13.28
CA TYR A 77 4.73 16.81 -12.16
C TYR A 77 6.21 16.58 -11.92
N ARG A 78 6.56 16.25 -10.68
CA ARG A 78 7.92 15.86 -10.32
C ARG A 78 7.91 14.89 -9.16
N ASN A 79 8.79 13.89 -9.23
CA ASN A 79 9.17 13.06 -8.10
C ASN A 79 10.69 12.96 -8.04
N ARG A 80 11.25 13.36 -6.90
CA ARG A 80 12.62 13.08 -6.49
C ARG A 80 12.57 12.67 -5.03
N SER A 81 12.58 11.38 -4.77
CA SER A 81 12.33 10.83 -3.43
C SER A 81 12.89 9.42 -3.28
N ARG A 82 12.87 8.89 -2.05
CA ARG A 82 13.01 7.45 -1.77
C ARG A 82 11.64 6.87 -1.41
N CYS A 83 11.49 5.55 -1.34
CA CYS A 83 10.22 4.89 -1.00
C CYS A 83 9.49 5.52 0.20
N ALA A 84 10.18 5.69 1.34
CA ALA A 84 9.56 6.25 2.54
C ALA A 84 9.29 7.76 2.45
N SER A 85 10.17 8.54 1.82
CA SER A 85 9.93 9.96 1.65
C SER A 85 8.85 10.23 0.60
N PHE A 86 8.71 9.37 -0.41
CA PHE A 86 7.58 9.38 -1.35
C PHE A 86 6.25 9.22 -0.63
N VAL A 87 6.07 8.11 0.10
CA VAL A 87 4.83 7.84 0.87
C VAL A 87 4.55 8.99 1.86
N THR A 88 5.59 9.50 2.53
CA THR A 88 5.45 10.65 3.45
C THR A 88 4.94 11.91 2.74
N GLN A 89 5.46 12.22 1.54
CA GLN A 89 4.98 13.38 0.76
C GLN A 89 3.56 13.18 0.25
N VAL A 90 3.21 11.96 -0.19
CA VAL A 90 1.83 11.64 -0.59
C VAL A 90 0.88 11.85 0.58
N LEU A 91 1.19 11.33 1.78
CA LEU A 91 0.36 11.53 2.96
C LEU A 91 0.23 13.01 3.33
N LYS A 92 1.34 13.77 3.31
CA LYS A 92 1.36 15.24 3.53
C LYS A 92 0.46 15.99 2.55
N HIS A 93 0.44 15.56 1.29
CA HIS A 93 -0.39 16.17 0.25
C HIS A 93 -1.88 15.83 0.47
N SER A 94 -2.15 14.60 0.88
CA SER A 94 -3.52 14.05 0.94
C SER A 94 -4.28 14.45 2.20
N TYR A 95 -3.57 14.71 3.30
CA TYR A 95 -4.18 14.78 4.62
C TYR A 95 -3.71 15.96 5.46
N SER A 96 -4.66 16.71 6.02
CA SER A 96 -4.37 17.83 6.93
C SER A 96 -3.70 17.39 8.23
N TRP A 97 -3.91 16.14 8.67
CA TRP A 97 -3.28 15.60 9.88
C TRP A 97 -1.81 15.21 9.67
N ALA A 98 -1.40 14.92 8.43
CA ALA A 98 -0.07 14.41 8.07
C ALA A 98 1.00 15.50 8.09
N THR A 99 1.05 16.30 9.14
CA THR A 99 1.99 17.41 9.32
C THR A 99 3.40 16.91 9.62
N THR A 100 4.41 17.76 9.41
CA THR A 100 5.78 17.47 9.85
C THR A 100 5.86 17.16 11.35
N SER A 101 5.08 17.86 12.18
CA SER A 101 4.97 17.58 13.62
C SER A 101 4.39 16.20 13.91
N TYR A 102 3.35 15.78 13.17
CA TYR A 102 2.79 14.45 13.32
C TYR A 102 3.85 13.37 13.07
N PHE A 103 4.60 13.45 11.97
CA PHE A 103 5.65 12.47 11.70
C PHE A 103 6.76 12.50 12.77
N GLN A 104 7.16 13.69 13.22
CA GLN A 104 8.15 13.82 14.29
C GLN A 104 7.69 13.17 15.60
N THR A 105 6.42 13.28 15.96
CA THR A 105 5.85 12.69 17.19
C THR A 105 5.60 11.19 17.04
N SER A 106 4.96 10.77 15.95
CA SER A 106 4.48 9.40 15.77
C SER A 106 5.54 8.44 15.23
N PHE A 107 6.55 8.95 14.51
CA PHE A 107 7.63 8.15 13.93
C PHE A 107 9.01 8.52 14.50
N GLY A 108 9.11 9.56 15.34
CA GLY A 108 10.39 10.06 15.84
C GLY A 108 11.21 10.86 14.81
N SER A 109 10.68 11.07 13.60
CA SER A 109 11.36 11.79 12.52
C SER A 109 10.37 12.53 11.62
N ALA A 110 10.69 13.77 11.24
CA ALA A 110 9.99 14.52 10.21
C ALA A 110 10.05 13.90 8.80
N SER A 111 11.00 12.97 8.60
CA SER A 111 11.24 12.22 7.37
C SER A 111 11.53 10.76 7.75
N PRO A 112 10.50 10.00 8.12
CA PRO A 112 10.67 8.61 8.55
C PRO A 112 11.25 7.74 7.44
N PHE A 113 12.02 6.74 7.86
CA PHE A 113 12.51 5.67 7.02
C PHE A 113 11.48 4.54 6.89
N ALA A 114 11.69 3.60 5.96
CA ALA A 114 10.77 2.49 5.77
C ALA A 114 10.67 1.57 7.02
N GLY A 115 11.78 1.40 7.74
CA GLY A 115 11.79 0.70 9.03
C GLY A 115 10.89 1.36 10.08
N ASP A 116 10.78 2.69 10.08
CA ASP A 116 9.91 3.43 11.00
C ASP A 116 8.43 3.20 10.66
N TYR A 117 8.07 3.18 9.37
CA TYR A 117 6.72 2.77 8.94
C TYR A 117 6.37 1.36 9.40
N TYR A 118 7.30 0.41 9.28
CA TYR A 118 7.08 -0.93 9.82
C TYR A 118 6.84 -0.91 11.33
N ASP A 119 7.70 -0.23 12.09
CA ASP A 119 7.61 -0.21 13.56
C ASP A 119 6.30 0.45 14.02
N THR A 120 5.92 1.58 13.43
CA THR A 120 4.66 2.28 13.71
C THR A 120 3.44 1.43 13.35
N ILE A 121 3.37 0.84 12.15
CA ILE A 121 2.22 0.00 11.75
C ILE A 121 2.14 -1.27 12.62
N ARG A 122 3.27 -1.87 12.98
CA ARG A 122 3.30 -3.10 13.77
C ARG A 122 2.72 -2.92 15.17
N THR A 123 2.97 -1.76 15.80
CA THR A 123 2.51 -1.42 17.15
C THR A 123 1.22 -0.61 17.15
N ALA A 124 0.73 -0.17 15.98
CA ALA A 124 -0.47 0.65 15.84
C ALA A 124 -1.69 0.01 16.50
N SER A 125 -2.23 0.71 17.49
CA SER A 125 -3.50 0.40 18.16
C SER A 125 -4.56 1.42 17.77
N VAL A 126 -4.97 1.50 16.49
CA VAL A 126 -5.96 2.47 15.93
C VAL A 126 -5.64 3.96 16.20
N SER A 127 -4.62 4.27 17.01
CA SER A 127 -4.32 5.60 17.52
C SER A 127 -3.50 6.36 16.49
N ASP A 128 -4.17 7.36 15.92
CA ASP A 128 -3.71 8.43 15.04
C ASP A 128 -3.32 8.02 13.61
N HIS A 129 -4.35 7.63 12.85
CA HIS A 129 -4.38 7.51 11.38
C HIS A 129 -3.83 6.22 10.78
N PHE A 130 -3.40 5.26 11.59
CA PHE A 130 -3.02 3.92 11.12
C PHE A 130 -3.74 2.82 11.90
N ALA A 131 -4.29 1.84 11.18
CA ALA A 131 -4.69 0.54 11.72
C ALA A 131 -3.79 -0.55 11.16
N ARG A 132 -3.35 -1.48 12.02
CA ARG A 132 -2.68 -2.68 11.57
C ARG A 132 -3.67 -3.64 10.90
N ILE A 133 -3.27 -4.17 9.76
CA ILE A 133 -3.97 -5.21 9.04
C ILE A 133 -3.26 -6.54 9.29
N GLY A 134 -4.01 -7.55 9.73
CA GLY A 134 -3.45 -8.86 10.04
C GLY A 134 -3.40 -9.82 8.85
N SER A 135 -4.04 -9.50 7.72
CA SER A 135 -4.28 -10.44 6.64
C SER A 135 -4.14 -9.81 5.25
N VAL A 136 -3.42 -10.49 4.36
CA VAL A 136 -3.26 -10.09 2.95
C VAL A 136 -4.61 -10.14 2.23
N SER A 137 -5.47 -11.11 2.54
CA SER A 137 -6.79 -11.28 1.89
C SER A 137 -7.70 -10.06 1.98
N ILE A 138 -7.55 -9.25 3.04
CA ILE A 138 -8.33 -8.03 3.27
C ILE A 138 -7.60 -6.75 2.88
N LEU A 139 -6.40 -6.85 2.28
CA LEU A 139 -5.72 -5.69 1.69
C LEU A 139 -6.61 -5.07 0.62
N ARG A 140 -6.60 -3.75 0.58
CA ARG A 140 -7.37 -2.91 -0.33
C ARG A 140 -6.43 -1.87 -0.90
N ARG A 141 -6.88 -1.25 -1.99
CA ARG A 141 -6.31 -0.03 -2.53
C ARG A 141 -6.05 0.98 -1.40
N GLY A 142 -4.89 1.63 -1.37
CA GLY A 142 -4.52 2.57 -0.30
C GLY A 142 -4.11 1.92 1.03
N ASP A 143 -4.07 0.60 1.14
CA ASP A 143 -3.33 0.01 2.26
C ASP A 143 -1.82 0.19 2.04
N ILE A 144 -1.05 0.27 3.11
CA ILE A 144 0.40 0.42 3.08
C ILE A 144 1.05 -0.94 3.40
N ILE A 145 2.04 -1.33 2.61
CA ILE A 145 2.92 -2.45 2.93
C ILE A 145 4.27 -1.86 3.32
N ALA A 146 4.72 -2.13 4.54
CA ALA A 146 6.04 -1.72 5.05
C ALA A 146 6.89 -2.95 5.38
N ILE A 147 8.06 -3.03 4.78
CA ILE A 147 9.05 -4.10 4.98
C ILE A 147 10.27 -3.48 5.64
N LYS A 148 10.75 -4.07 6.73
CA LYS A 148 11.98 -3.66 7.42
C LYS A 148 13.13 -4.58 7.04
N TYR A 149 14.31 -4.03 6.80
CA TYR A 149 15.53 -4.83 6.58
C TYR A 149 16.29 -4.94 7.89
N ALA A 150 16.34 -6.14 8.47
CA ALA A 150 17.11 -6.37 9.68
C ALA A 150 18.60 -6.12 9.39
N GLY A 151 19.21 -5.15 10.08
CA GLY A 151 20.63 -4.79 9.93
C GLY A 151 20.91 -3.48 9.18
N GLY A 152 19.94 -2.90 8.45
CA GLY A 152 20.15 -1.72 7.61
C GLY A 152 20.21 -0.36 8.32
N GLY A 153 20.43 -0.32 9.64
CA GLY A 153 20.32 0.90 10.45
C GLY A 153 21.63 1.65 10.71
N ASP A 154 22.76 0.93 10.74
CA ASP A 154 24.00 1.47 11.33
C ASP A 154 25.06 1.89 10.28
N THR A 155 24.86 1.57 9.00
CA THR A 155 25.87 1.76 7.91
C THR A 155 25.41 2.61 6.73
N GLY A 156 24.21 3.22 6.80
CA GLY A 156 23.63 3.97 5.67
C GLY A 156 22.98 3.09 4.58
N GLU A 157 22.83 1.80 4.87
CA GLU A 157 22.09 0.83 4.06
C GLU A 157 20.58 1.11 4.03
N ALA A 158 19.86 0.52 3.07
CA ALA A 158 18.41 0.62 3.01
C ALA A 158 17.80 0.01 4.29
N THR A 159 16.98 0.80 4.99
CA THR A 159 16.31 0.37 6.23
C THR A 159 15.09 -0.52 5.99
N GLY A 160 14.66 -0.63 4.73
CA GLY A 160 13.44 -1.31 4.34
C GLY A 160 12.87 -0.78 3.03
N HIS A 161 11.61 -1.09 2.80
CA HIS A 161 10.82 -0.59 1.68
C HIS A 161 9.37 -0.35 2.10
N VAL A 162 8.72 0.67 1.54
CA VAL A 162 7.31 0.99 1.84
C VAL A 162 6.57 1.37 0.57
N MET A 163 5.36 0.85 0.42
CA MET A 163 4.60 0.90 -0.81
C MET A 163 3.11 1.11 -0.51
N ILE A 164 2.39 1.70 -1.46
CA ILE A 164 0.93 1.89 -1.43
C ILE A 164 0.30 0.80 -2.31
N VAL A 165 -0.66 0.05 -1.77
CA VAL A 165 -1.37 -1.01 -2.51
C VAL A 165 -2.32 -0.39 -3.52
N GLN A 166 -2.31 -0.90 -4.75
CA GLN A 166 -3.26 -0.56 -5.80
C GLN A 166 -4.37 -1.61 -5.89
N ASP A 167 -4.00 -2.88 -6.04
CA ASP A 167 -4.89 -4.04 -6.12
C ASP A 167 -4.12 -5.32 -5.77
N LYS A 168 -4.83 -6.46 -5.73
CA LYS A 168 -4.24 -7.78 -5.55
C LYS A 168 -5.07 -8.87 -6.20
N HIS A 169 -4.43 -9.99 -6.51
CA HIS A 169 -5.09 -11.23 -6.89
C HIS A 169 -4.28 -12.45 -6.44
N LEU A 170 -4.93 -13.61 -6.45
CA LEU A 170 -4.27 -14.87 -6.16
C LEU A 170 -3.21 -15.17 -7.22
N TYR A 171 -2.06 -15.65 -6.77
CA TYR A 171 -0.96 -16.13 -7.59
C TYR A 171 -0.67 -17.58 -7.21
N ASP A 172 -0.15 -18.36 -8.15
CA ASP A 172 0.27 -19.74 -7.91
C ASP A 172 1.61 -19.95 -8.60
N ARG A 173 2.68 -19.91 -7.80
CA ARG A 173 4.06 -20.10 -8.28
C ARG A 173 4.47 -21.56 -8.27
N ASP A 174 4.11 -22.29 -7.22
CA ASP A 174 4.70 -23.59 -6.88
C ASP A 174 3.66 -24.70 -6.69
N GLY A 175 2.37 -24.38 -6.73
CA GLY A 175 1.28 -25.33 -6.54
C GLY A 175 1.16 -25.87 -5.11
N ASP A 176 1.80 -25.25 -4.11
CA ASP A 176 1.75 -25.73 -2.73
C ASP A 176 0.39 -25.42 -2.08
N PRO A 177 -0.45 -26.44 -1.79
CA PRO A 177 -1.76 -26.21 -1.17
C PRO A 177 -1.66 -25.76 0.30
N ALA A 178 -0.48 -25.84 0.92
CA ALA A 178 -0.27 -25.38 2.30
C ALA A 178 -0.09 -23.86 2.40
N THR A 179 0.14 -23.17 1.28
CA THR A 179 0.32 -21.72 1.25
C THR A 179 -0.68 -21.06 0.32
N THR A 180 -0.85 -19.75 0.48
CA THR A 180 -1.56 -18.91 -0.49
C THR A 180 -0.66 -17.78 -0.90
N GLU A 181 -0.47 -17.63 -2.20
CA GLU A 181 0.36 -16.57 -2.76
C GLU A 181 -0.50 -15.49 -3.41
N TRP A 182 -0.01 -14.25 -3.33
CA TRP A 182 -0.71 -13.08 -3.83
C TRP A 182 0.23 -12.29 -4.70
N ALA A 183 -0.23 -11.94 -5.91
CA ALA A 183 0.37 -10.85 -6.67
C ALA A 183 -0.30 -9.55 -6.20
N VAL A 184 0.48 -8.62 -5.69
CA VAL A 184 0.00 -7.34 -5.16
C VAL A 184 0.61 -6.22 -6.00
N ARG A 185 -0.24 -5.47 -6.69
CA ARG A 185 0.21 -4.30 -7.43
C ARG A 185 0.37 -3.13 -6.48
N VAL A 186 1.46 -2.41 -6.62
CA VAL A 186 1.84 -1.35 -5.69
C VAL A 186 2.31 -0.09 -6.43
N ILE A 187 2.22 1.05 -5.73
CA ILE A 187 2.85 2.31 -6.09
C ILE A 187 3.93 2.61 -5.05
N ASP A 188 5.14 2.88 -5.51
CA ASP A 188 6.29 3.16 -4.64
C ASP A 188 7.32 4.03 -5.39
N SER A 189 8.39 4.43 -4.71
CA SER A 189 9.60 5.00 -5.33
C SER A 189 10.81 4.13 -5.02
N THR A 190 11.47 3.59 -6.04
CA THR A 190 12.58 2.62 -5.91
C THR A 190 13.77 3.00 -6.77
N SER A 191 14.98 2.60 -6.35
CA SER A 191 16.19 2.61 -7.18
C SER A 191 16.31 1.38 -8.09
N ASN A 192 15.52 0.34 -7.82
CA ASN A 192 15.54 -0.93 -8.55
C ASN A 192 14.09 -1.39 -8.79
N PRO A 193 13.58 -1.32 -10.03
CA PRO A 193 12.24 -1.77 -10.39
C PRO A 193 11.93 -3.19 -9.91
N HIS A 194 10.65 -3.49 -9.79
CA HIS A 194 10.16 -4.79 -9.32
C HIS A 194 10.30 -5.85 -10.41
N GLY A 195 10.95 -6.97 -10.08
CA GLY A 195 11.28 -8.01 -11.05
C GLY A 195 12.58 -7.73 -11.79
N ALA A 196 12.94 -8.64 -12.67
CA ALA A 196 14.15 -8.52 -13.48
C ALA A 196 13.78 -8.31 -14.94
N ALA A 197 13.51 -7.07 -15.35
CA ALA A 197 13.19 -6.76 -16.75
C ALA A 197 14.39 -7.11 -17.63
N LYS A 198 15.60 -6.79 -17.16
CA LYS A 198 16.87 -7.06 -17.87
C LYS A 198 17.03 -8.48 -18.37
N THR A 199 16.52 -9.46 -17.62
CA THR A 199 16.64 -10.89 -17.95
C THR A 199 15.33 -11.49 -18.47
N ALA A 200 14.28 -10.68 -18.65
CA ALA A 200 13.01 -11.15 -19.16
C ALA A 200 13.09 -11.43 -20.67
N GLY A 201 12.99 -12.70 -21.06
CA GLY A 201 12.76 -13.11 -22.45
C GLY A 201 11.27 -13.09 -22.83
N PRO A 202 10.93 -13.42 -24.09
CA PRO A 202 9.55 -13.37 -24.62
C PRO A 202 8.52 -14.24 -23.87
N ASN A 203 8.99 -15.23 -23.10
CA ASN A 203 8.14 -16.14 -22.30
C ASN A 203 8.28 -15.90 -20.79
N SER A 204 8.92 -14.80 -20.38
CA SER A 204 9.11 -14.49 -18.96
C SER A 204 7.77 -14.19 -18.29
N PRO A 205 7.52 -14.70 -17.06
CA PRO A 205 6.33 -14.32 -16.30
C PRO A 205 6.32 -12.82 -15.96
N TYR A 206 7.46 -12.13 -16.04
CA TYR A 206 7.56 -10.68 -15.91
C TYR A 206 6.59 -9.93 -16.85
N LEU A 207 6.33 -10.44 -18.05
CA LEU A 207 5.48 -9.75 -19.03
C LEU A 207 4.01 -9.66 -18.59
N SER A 208 3.58 -10.54 -17.69
CA SER A 208 2.26 -10.48 -17.06
C SER A 208 2.23 -9.56 -15.84
N TYR A 209 3.41 -9.19 -15.32
CA TYR A 209 3.60 -8.41 -14.09
C TYR A 209 4.70 -7.34 -14.25
N PRO A 210 4.62 -6.48 -15.28
CA PRO A 210 5.69 -5.53 -15.56
C PRO A 210 5.73 -4.39 -14.53
N ASP A 211 6.91 -3.79 -14.40
CA ASP A 211 7.11 -2.52 -13.70
C ASP A 211 7.10 -1.37 -14.71
N THR A 212 6.45 -0.25 -14.38
CA THR A 212 6.37 0.91 -15.29
C THR A 212 7.69 1.67 -15.44
N ARG A 213 8.69 1.34 -14.64
CA ARG A 213 10.04 1.87 -14.71
C ARG A 213 10.98 0.99 -15.54
N SER A 214 10.43 0.01 -16.25
CA SER A 214 11.18 -0.84 -17.17
C SER A 214 10.62 -0.69 -18.57
N VAL A 215 11.50 -0.63 -19.56
CA VAL A 215 11.11 -0.65 -20.98
C VAL A 215 11.51 -2.02 -21.55
N PRO A 216 10.56 -2.95 -21.77
CA PRO A 216 10.86 -4.18 -22.48
C PRO A 216 11.14 -3.84 -23.95
N ASP A 217 12.38 -3.99 -24.40
CA ASP A 217 12.74 -3.92 -25.82
C ASP A 217 13.19 -5.32 -26.27
N PHE A 218 12.43 -5.92 -27.19
CA PHE A 218 12.71 -7.24 -27.74
C PHE A 218 13.28 -7.20 -29.15
N ASP A 219 13.44 -6.02 -29.73
CA ASP A 219 13.79 -5.82 -31.15
C ASP A 219 15.24 -5.35 -31.34
N VAL A 220 15.93 -4.93 -30.27
CA VAL A 220 17.30 -4.37 -30.36
C VAL A 220 18.18 -4.85 -29.19
N VAL A 221 19.50 -4.90 -29.44
CA VAL A 221 20.61 -5.23 -28.55
C VAL A 221 20.82 -4.17 -27.46
N ASP A 222 19.74 -3.55 -26.96
CA ASP A 222 19.77 -2.66 -25.80
C ASP A 222 19.15 -3.40 -24.62
N ASP A 223 19.95 -3.57 -23.56
CA ASP A 223 19.67 -4.37 -22.39
C ASP A 223 18.46 -3.85 -21.60
N ASN A 224 17.21 -4.17 -22.01
CA ASN A 224 15.96 -4.07 -21.23
C ASN A 224 16.07 -3.05 -20.08
N GLU A 225 16.07 -1.76 -20.43
CA GLU A 225 16.56 -0.72 -19.52
C GLU A 225 15.62 -0.50 -18.33
N GLU A 226 16.20 -0.37 -17.15
CA GLU A 226 15.51 -0.15 -15.89
C GLU A 226 15.86 1.24 -15.36
N TYR A 227 14.83 1.98 -14.98
CA TYR A 227 14.91 3.33 -14.48
C TYR A 227 14.46 3.38 -13.02
N ASP A 228 14.71 4.50 -12.34
CA ASP A 228 14.37 4.67 -10.94
C ASP A 228 13.27 5.71 -10.71
N GLY A 229 12.84 5.84 -9.45
CA GLY A 229 11.83 6.80 -9.01
C GLY A 229 10.46 6.16 -8.80
N ALA A 230 9.42 7.00 -8.87
CA ALA A 230 8.05 6.62 -8.57
C ALA A 230 7.44 5.83 -9.74
N GLY A 231 6.81 4.70 -9.45
CA GLY A 231 6.29 3.81 -10.47
C GLY A 231 5.23 2.87 -9.94
N ARG A 232 4.76 1.98 -10.81
CA ARG A 232 3.93 0.85 -10.44
C ARG A 232 4.72 -0.43 -10.65
N GLY A 233 4.76 -1.26 -9.63
CA GLY A 233 5.38 -2.58 -9.66
C GLY A 233 4.48 -3.63 -9.06
N TRP A 234 4.99 -4.85 -8.99
CA TRP A 234 4.31 -5.99 -8.35
C TRP A 234 5.19 -6.55 -7.26
N ILE A 235 4.64 -6.75 -6.07
CA ILE A 235 5.27 -7.57 -5.03
C ILE A 235 4.44 -8.83 -4.87
N PHE A 236 5.12 -9.93 -4.62
CA PHE A 236 4.47 -11.22 -4.42
C PHE A 236 4.61 -11.64 -2.97
N ILE A 237 3.51 -12.05 -2.36
CA ILE A 237 3.46 -12.34 -0.93
C ILE A 237 2.93 -13.75 -0.72
N GLN A 238 3.74 -14.59 -0.07
CA GLN A 238 3.28 -15.90 0.40
C GLN A 238 2.64 -15.76 1.78
N THR A 239 1.61 -16.53 2.04
CA THR A 239 0.87 -16.53 3.31
C THR A 239 0.50 -17.92 3.81
N VAL A 240 0.36 -18.02 5.13
CA VAL A 240 -0.30 -19.13 5.85
C VAL A 240 -1.40 -18.51 6.71
N ASP A 241 -2.62 -19.07 6.67
CA ASP A 241 -3.82 -18.47 7.29
C ASP A 241 -4.00 -16.97 6.90
N ASN A 242 -3.68 -16.64 5.65
CA ASN A 242 -3.65 -15.29 5.08
C ASN A 242 -2.69 -14.30 5.78
N ARG A 243 -1.78 -14.76 6.64
CA ARG A 243 -0.71 -13.94 7.25
C ARG A 243 0.58 -14.07 6.45
N PRO A 244 1.32 -12.97 6.19
CA PRO A 244 2.58 -13.03 5.45
C PRO A 244 3.61 -13.98 6.08
N THR A 245 4.19 -14.86 5.27
CA THR A 245 5.37 -15.69 5.61
C THR A 245 6.65 -15.18 4.92
N GLY A 246 6.51 -14.50 3.79
CA GLY A 246 7.59 -13.84 3.09
C GLY A 246 7.13 -13.23 1.76
N HIS A 247 8.09 -12.70 1.00
CA HIS A 247 7.82 -12.06 -0.29
C HIS A 247 8.98 -12.24 -1.28
N TRP A 248 8.74 -11.88 -2.53
CA TRP A 248 9.76 -11.69 -3.56
C TRP A 248 9.35 -10.52 -4.47
N TRP A 249 10.32 -9.89 -5.15
CA TRP A 249 10.12 -8.57 -5.76
C TRP A 249 9.59 -8.59 -7.19
N GLY A 250 9.43 -9.76 -7.82
CA GLY A 250 8.79 -9.85 -9.14
C GLY A 250 8.54 -11.28 -9.60
N ALA A 251 7.65 -11.47 -10.58
CA ALA A 251 7.21 -12.82 -10.98
C ALA A 251 8.34 -13.74 -11.47
N ASN A 252 9.43 -13.15 -11.98
CA ASN A 252 10.62 -13.85 -12.47
C ASN A 252 11.80 -13.82 -11.48
N GLU A 253 11.58 -13.46 -10.22
CA GLU A 253 12.62 -13.50 -9.19
C GLU A 253 12.61 -14.78 -8.36
N SER A 254 13.78 -15.38 -8.22
CA SER A 254 13.96 -16.62 -7.45
C SER A 254 14.13 -16.38 -5.94
N ALA A 255 14.60 -15.20 -5.53
CA ALA A 255 14.93 -14.90 -4.14
C ALA A 255 13.66 -14.73 -3.29
N PHE A 256 13.43 -15.66 -2.37
CA PHE A 256 12.39 -15.54 -1.35
C PHE A 256 12.94 -14.88 -0.08
N HIS A 257 12.19 -13.92 0.45
CA HIS A 257 12.55 -13.17 1.64
C HIS A 257 11.57 -13.45 2.78
N PRO A 258 11.91 -14.36 3.72
CA PRO A 258 11.03 -14.69 4.82
C PRO A 258 10.89 -13.53 5.80
N VAL A 259 9.71 -13.40 6.42
CA VAL A 259 9.44 -12.35 7.42
C VAL A 259 10.32 -12.42 8.66
N SER A 260 10.99 -13.55 8.90
CA SER A 260 12.02 -13.69 9.94
C SER A 260 13.28 -12.86 9.67
N THR A 261 13.56 -12.53 8.40
CA THR A 261 14.73 -11.74 7.97
C THR A 261 14.34 -10.37 7.43
N ARG A 262 13.18 -10.28 6.77
CA ARG A 262 12.58 -9.03 6.28
C ARG A 262 11.15 -8.90 6.81
N PRO A 263 10.99 -8.48 8.08
CA PRO A 263 9.67 -8.36 8.68
C PRO A 263 8.75 -7.44 7.88
N MET A 264 7.47 -7.82 7.79
CA MET A 264 6.45 -7.11 7.02
C MET A 264 5.29 -6.69 7.92
N ALA A 265 4.84 -5.45 7.75
CA ALA A 265 3.64 -4.91 8.38
C ALA A 265 2.68 -4.39 7.29
N LEU A 266 1.40 -4.66 7.48
CA LEU A 266 0.32 -4.21 6.61
C LEU A 266 -0.47 -3.15 7.39
N GLY A 267 -0.65 -1.97 6.81
CA GLY A 267 -1.29 -0.84 7.46
C GLY A 267 -2.45 -0.29 6.65
N ARG A 268 -3.46 0.23 7.32
CA ARG A 268 -4.58 0.97 6.74
C ARG A 268 -4.55 2.39 7.23
N ILE A 269 -4.70 3.36 6.34
CA ILE A 269 -4.91 4.75 6.74
C ILE A 269 -6.33 4.90 7.32
N LEU A 270 -6.46 5.67 8.40
CA LEU A 270 -7.73 6.02 9.02
C LEU A 270 -7.92 7.54 8.95
N GLU A 271 -9.13 7.96 8.56
CA GLU A 271 -9.61 9.35 8.66
C GLU A 271 -10.57 9.51 9.84
#